data_AF-A0A522JEN5-F1
#
_entry.id   AF-A0A522JEN5-F1
#
_cell.length_a   1.000
_cell.length_b   1.000
_cell.length_c   1.000
_cell.angle_alpha   90.00
_cell.angle_beta   90.00
_cell.angle_gamma   90.00
#
_symmetry.space_group_name_H-M   'P 1'
#
loop_
_entity.id
_entity.type
_entity.pdbx_description
1 polymer ?
#
loop_
_entity_poly.entity_id
_entity_poly.type
_entity_poly.pdbx_seq_one_letter_code
_entity_poly.pdbx_strand_id
1 'polypeptide(L)'
;MPSTSCHPDAPHEKLKAPDWYVSALMMDRALDAILRRVKKLDRAHDIPYLAGYSQDGKTIYIDRHLPTSFTFRGRTIAVDRFLILHEEVEKTLIDQLGLHYLHAHQIATRAEEAAANAARVTWQAYDRFMQKYVKQIGDERLQKVPADLDLKPYRDYHDYDLLQRMEQHSEHTPGLGAKFKAELKAYAAAFREQREVAKRQAARVGKAAPAANKRAAKAAPVPPRRPAVRTR
;
A
#
# COMPACT_ATOMS: atom_id res chain seq x y z
N MET A 1 23.98 17.60 10.37
CA MET A 1 23.84 19.06 10.60
C MET A 1 22.38 19.39 10.78
N PRO A 2 21.91 19.96 11.92
CA PRO A 2 20.57 20.51 11.99
C PRO A 2 20.65 22.03 12.05
N SER A 3 20.45 22.68 10.91
CA SER A 3 20.22 24.13 10.85
C SER A 3 19.19 24.40 9.76
N THR A 4 17.93 24.04 10.02
CA THR A 4 16.73 24.67 9.42
C THR A 4 16.88 25.14 7.96
N SER A 5 17.36 24.28 7.06
CA SER A 5 17.79 24.74 5.72
C SER A 5 16.80 24.29 4.66
N CYS A 6 15.96 25.24 4.25
CA CYS A 6 15.64 25.39 2.84
C CYS A 6 16.96 25.67 2.06
N HIS A 7 17.11 25.10 0.87
CA HIS A 7 18.32 25.30 0.04
C HIS A 7 18.46 26.79 -0.38
N PRO A 8 19.68 27.31 -0.63
CA PRO A 8 19.97 28.74 -0.77
C PRO A 8 19.54 29.40 -2.08
N ASP A 9 19.19 28.62 -3.11
CA ASP A 9 19.15 29.11 -4.50
C ASP A 9 17.75 29.38 -5.06
N ALA A 10 16.70 29.26 -4.24
CA ALA A 10 15.33 29.57 -4.66
C ALA A 10 14.76 30.72 -3.81
N PRO A 11 14.36 31.86 -4.39
CA PRO A 11 13.71 32.94 -3.64
C PRO A 11 12.30 32.47 -3.25
N HIS A 12 12.18 31.89 -2.06
CA HIS A 12 10.88 31.56 -1.48
C HIS A 12 10.81 32.15 -0.08
N GLU A 13 9.75 32.94 0.15
CA GLU A 13 9.47 33.52 1.46
C GLU A 13 9.07 32.41 2.42
N LYS A 14 9.70 32.36 3.61
CA LYS A 14 9.35 31.36 4.63
C LYS A 14 7.91 31.60 5.07
N LEU A 15 7.05 30.60 4.89
CA LEU A 15 5.66 30.66 5.34
C LEU A 15 5.63 30.81 6.87
N LYS A 16 4.74 31.66 7.39
CA LYS A 16 4.46 31.79 8.84
C LYS A 16 3.62 30.61 9.34
N ALA A 17 4.10 29.40 9.11
CA ALA A 17 3.49 28.14 9.52
C ALA A 17 4.55 27.28 10.23
N PRO A 18 4.15 26.27 11.02
CA PRO A 18 5.09 25.32 11.60
C PRO A 18 5.97 24.68 10.52
N ASP A 19 7.23 24.35 10.83
CA ASP A 19 8.17 23.81 9.84
C ASP A 19 7.72 22.46 9.23
N TRP A 20 6.77 21.76 9.86
CA TRP A 20 6.16 20.53 9.36
C TRP A 20 4.90 20.76 8.51
N TYR A 21 4.44 22.00 8.36
CA TYR A 21 3.25 22.34 7.59
C TYR A 21 3.54 22.28 6.08
N VAL A 22 2.78 21.44 5.38
CA VAL A 22 2.82 21.35 3.92
C VAL A 22 1.70 22.21 3.34
N SER A 23 2.06 23.35 2.74
CA SER A 23 1.07 24.20 2.07
C SER A 23 0.61 23.57 0.75
N ALA A 24 -0.61 23.91 0.32
CA ALA A 24 -1.13 23.45 -0.98
C ALA A 24 -0.20 23.84 -2.15
N LEU A 25 0.36 25.05 -2.12
CA LEU A 25 1.31 25.51 -3.14
C LEU A 25 2.60 24.69 -3.17
N MET A 26 3.13 24.30 -2.00
CA MET A 26 4.32 23.43 -1.92
C MET A 26 4.02 22.05 -2.51
N MET A 27 2.85 21.49 -2.17
CA MET A 27 2.44 20.19 -2.66
C MET A 27 2.17 20.20 -4.17
N ASP A 28 1.51 21.23 -4.70
CA ASP A 28 1.30 21.39 -6.14
C ASP A 28 2.64 21.48 -6.89
N ARG A 29 3.61 22.25 -6.38
CA ARG A 29 4.96 22.33 -6.98
C ARG A 29 5.72 21.01 -6.94
N ALA A 30 5.62 20.28 -5.83
CA ALA A 30 6.24 18.96 -5.69
C ALA A 30 5.61 17.96 -6.66
N LEU A 31 4.29 17.98 -6.77
CA LEU A 31 3.54 17.14 -7.69
C LEU A 31 3.90 17.43 -9.15
N ASP A 32 3.98 18.71 -9.54
CA ASP A 32 4.42 19.12 -10.88
C ASP A 32 5.85 18.63 -11.19
N ALA A 33 6.76 18.69 -10.22
CA ALA A 33 8.12 18.20 -10.39
C ALA A 33 8.16 16.67 -10.58
N ILE A 34 7.35 15.93 -9.81
CA ILE A 34 7.22 14.48 -9.94
C ILE A 34 6.61 14.10 -11.29
N LEU A 35 5.51 14.75 -11.70
CA LEU A 35 4.87 14.51 -12.98
C LEU A 35 5.82 14.71 -14.17
N ARG A 36 6.77 15.66 -14.07
CA ARG A 36 7.82 15.87 -15.07
C ARG A 36 8.93 14.81 -15.05
N ARG A 37 9.17 14.17 -13.91
CA ARG A 37 10.17 13.09 -13.75
C ARG A 37 9.67 11.77 -14.33
N VAL A 38 8.36 11.50 -14.22
CA VAL A 38 7.74 10.28 -14.74
C VAL A 38 7.94 10.19 -16.24
N LYS A 39 8.65 9.14 -16.68
CA LYS A 39 9.00 8.96 -18.10
C LYS A 39 7.86 8.38 -18.91
N LYS A 40 7.14 7.42 -18.33
CA LYS A 40 6.07 6.69 -19.00
C LYS A 40 4.92 6.44 -18.03
N LEU A 41 3.71 6.77 -18.48
CA LEU A 41 2.46 6.43 -17.82
C LEU A 41 1.71 5.44 -18.72
N ASP A 42 1.30 4.31 -18.17
CA ASP A 42 0.55 3.28 -18.88
C ASP A 42 -0.80 3.04 -18.20
N ARG A 43 -1.88 3.15 -18.98
CA ARG A 43 -3.27 2.91 -18.57
C ARG A 43 -3.96 1.80 -19.36
N ALA A 44 -3.17 0.96 -20.03
CA ALA A 44 -3.68 -0.03 -20.97
C ALA A 44 -3.72 -1.44 -20.37
N HIS A 45 -3.36 -1.60 -19.10
CA HIS A 45 -3.19 -2.87 -18.42
C HIS A 45 -4.10 -3.00 -17.19
N ASP A 46 -4.37 -4.24 -16.80
CA ASP A 46 -5.01 -4.60 -15.54
C ASP A 46 -3.96 -4.58 -14.43
N ILE A 47 -4.17 -3.73 -13.44
CA ILE A 47 -3.24 -3.54 -12.32
C ILE A 47 -4.00 -3.82 -11.03
N PRO A 48 -3.75 -4.98 -10.38
CA PRO A 48 -4.35 -5.25 -9.10
C PRO A 48 -3.97 -4.16 -8.10
N TYR A 49 -4.93 -3.76 -7.27
CA TYR A 49 -4.81 -2.62 -6.34
C TYR A 49 -4.68 -1.22 -7.00
N LEU A 50 -5.19 -1.06 -8.24
CA LEU A 50 -5.33 0.20 -8.98
C LEU A 50 -4.07 0.75 -9.64
N ALA A 51 -2.92 0.63 -9.01
CA ALA A 51 -1.68 1.21 -9.52
C ALA A 51 -0.45 0.42 -9.08
N GLY A 52 0.66 0.67 -9.77
CA GLY A 52 1.96 0.10 -9.46
C GLY A 52 3.04 0.68 -10.38
N TYR A 53 4.28 0.23 -10.21
CA TYR A 53 5.41 0.64 -11.02
C TYR A 53 6.13 -0.55 -11.65
N SER A 54 6.86 -0.29 -12.74
CA SER A 54 7.81 -1.26 -13.30
C SER A 54 8.94 -1.53 -12.31
N GLN A 55 9.61 -2.68 -12.45
CA GLN A 55 10.77 -3.06 -11.61
C GLN A 55 11.87 -1.99 -11.57
N ASP A 56 12.07 -1.26 -12.68
CA ASP A 56 13.05 -0.18 -12.80
C ASP A 56 12.52 1.20 -12.38
N GLY A 57 11.24 1.29 -11.97
CA GLY A 57 10.58 2.51 -11.53
C GLY A 57 10.35 3.56 -12.64
N LYS A 58 10.59 3.24 -13.91
CA LYS A 58 10.47 4.21 -15.02
C LYS A 58 9.07 4.31 -15.61
N THR A 59 8.27 3.25 -15.45
CA THR A 59 6.89 3.20 -15.92
C THR A 59 5.96 3.13 -14.72
N ILE A 60 5.03 4.07 -14.63
CA ILE A 60 3.91 3.99 -13.70
C ILE A 60 2.73 3.38 -14.44
N TYR A 61 2.13 2.37 -13.82
CA TYR A 61 0.95 1.68 -14.31
C TYR A 61 -0.26 2.12 -13.48
N ILE A 62 -1.34 2.49 -14.15
CA ILE A 62 -2.65 2.70 -13.54
C ILE A 62 -3.64 1.78 -14.25
N ASP A 63 -4.50 1.12 -13.48
CA ASP A 63 -5.48 0.19 -14.01
C ASP A 63 -6.38 0.85 -15.10
N ARG A 64 -6.55 0.15 -16.22
CA ARG A 64 -7.31 0.64 -17.37
C ARG A 64 -8.79 0.92 -17.09
N HIS A 65 -9.37 0.29 -16.07
CA HIS A 65 -10.78 0.45 -15.70
C HIS A 65 -10.98 1.58 -14.69
N LEU A 66 -9.91 2.10 -14.08
CA LEU A 66 -10.00 3.28 -13.25
C LEU A 66 -10.31 4.51 -14.13
N PRO A 67 -11.26 5.38 -13.75
CA PRO A 67 -11.45 6.66 -14.43
C PRO A 67 -10.26 7.59 -14.23
N THR A 68 -9.94 8.39 -15.25
CA THR A 68 -8.85 9.40 -15.16
C THR A 68 -9.20 10.57 -14.23
N SER A 69 -10.48 10.78 -13.96
CA SER A 69 -10.97 11.86 -13.11
C SER A 69 -12.27 11.50 -12.41
N PHE A 70 -12.59 12.25 -11.36
CA PHE A 70 -13.87 12.19 -10.67
C PHE A 70 -14.39 13.59 -10.34
N THR A 71 -15.70 13.72 -10.20
CA THR A 71 -16.33 15.00 -9.88
C THR A 71 -16.51 15.14 -8.37
N PHE A 72 -16.00 16.24 -7.81
CA PHE A 72 -16.18 16.59 -6.41
C PHE A 72 -16.51 18.08 -6.26
N ARG A 73 -17.67 18.38 -5.65
CA ARG A 73 -18.19 19.75 -5.46
C ARG A 73 -18.20 20.57 -6.75
N GLY A 74 -18.69 19.97 -7.84
CA GLY A 74 -18.79 20.62 -9.16
C GLY A 74 -17.46 20.80 -9.91
N ARG A 75 -16.35 20.26 -9.39
CA ARG A 75 -15.04 20.30 -10.05
C ARG A 75 -14.62 18.91 -10.50
N THR A 76 -14.03 18.83 -11.68
CA THR A 76 -13.37 17.62 -12.19
C THR A 76 -11.95 17.54 -11.62
N ILE A 77 -11.65 16.48 -10.91
CA ILE A 77 -10.36 16.25 -10.26
C ILE A 77 -9.67 15.08 -10.95
N ALA A 78 -8.47 15.31 -11.51
CA ALA A 78 -7.64 14.25 -12.06
C ALA A 78 -7.12 13.34 -10.94
N VAL A 79 -7.34 12.03 -11.09
CA VAL A 79 -6.96 10.98 -10.12
C VAL A 79 -5.49 10.60 -10.31
N ASP A 80 -5.05 10.53 -11.56
CA ASP A 80 -3.74 10.01 -11.98
C ASP A 80 -2.59 10.65 -11.24
N ARG A 81 -2.66 11.95 -11.01
CA ARG A 81 -1.61 12.69 -10.31
C ARG A 81 -1.37 12.20 -8.87
N PHE A 82 -2.43 11.79 -8.17
CA PHE A 82 -2.31 11.30 -6.79
C PHE A 82 -1.66 9.92 -6.75
N LEU A 83 -2.08 9.03 -7.66
CA LEU A 83 -1.47 7.72 -7.82
C LEU A 83 0.00 7.82 -8.25
N ILE A 84 0.31 8.69 -9.21
CA ILE A 84 1.68 8.93 -9.66
C ILE A 84 2.57 9.38 -8.50
N LEU A 85 2.07 10.30 -7.65
CA LEU A 85 2.78 10.72 -6.44
C LEU A 85 3.02 9.54 -5.49
N HIS A 86 2.00 8.73 -5.25
CA HIS A 86 2.09 7.56 -4.38
C HIS A 86 3.18 6.59 -4.87
N GLU A 87 3.09 6.16 -6.14
CA GLU A 87 4.04 5.21 -6.73
C GLU A 87 5.47 5.75 -6.71
N GLU A 88 5.67 7.02 -7.07
CA GLU A 88 7.01 7.60 -7.14
C GLU A 88 7.67 7.75 -5.77
N VAL A 89 6.90 8.19 -4.76
CA VAL A 89 7.39 8.31 -3.39
C VAL A 89 7.73 6.94 -2.83
N GLU A 90 6.85 5.96 -3.00
CA GLU A 90 7.07 4.60 -2.53
C GLU A 90 8.33 3.99 -3.16
N LYS A 91 8.43 4.03 -4.49
CA LYS A 91 9.57 3.48 -5.23
C LYS A 91 10.87 4.17 -4.89
N THR A 92 10.86 5.50 -4.77
CA THR A 92 12.07 6.27 -4.40
C THR A 92 12.56 5.92 -3.00
N LEU A 93 11.66 5.76 -2.02
CA LEU A 93 12.03 5.36 -0.66
C LEU A 93 12.61 3.94 -0.62
N ILE A 94 12.10 3.03 -1.43
CA ILE A 94 12.61 1.66 -1.52
C ILE A 94 13.98 1.64 -2.22
N ASP A 95 14.08 2.22 -3.41
CA ASP A 95 15.26 2.08 -4.26
C ASP A 95 16.45 2.93 -3.77
N GLN A 96 16.20 4.15 -3.29
CA GLN A 96 17.27 5.07 -2.91
C GLN A 96 17.67 4.93 -1.44
N LEU A 97 16.73 4.56 -0.58
CA LEU A 97 16.95 4.52 0.87
C LEU A 97 16.83 3.10 1.46
N GLY A 98 16.47 2.11 0.66
CA GLY A 98 16.37 0.72 1.12
C GLY A 98 15.23 0.49 2.13
N LEU A 99 14.21 1.36 2.15
CA LEU A 99 13.12 1.22 3.11
C LEU A 99 12.34 -0.07 2.86
N HIS A 100 11.84 -0.64 3.97
CA HIS A 100 10.87 -1.72 3.88
C HIS A 100 9.60 -1.23 3.18
N TYR A 101 9.07 -2.04 2.26
CA TYR A 101 7.89 -1.71 1.46
C TYR A 101 6.73 -1.17 2.30
N LEU A 102 6.34 -1.87 3.38
CA LEU A 102 5.25 -1.43 4.27
C LEU A 102 5.44 -0.01 4.82
N HIS A 103 6.68 0.40 5.12
CA HIS A 103 6.96 1.75 5.60
C HIS A 103 6.92 2.77 4.47
N ALA A 104 7.53 2.43 3.32
CA ALA A 104 7.48 3.27 2.13
C ALA A 104 6.02 3.52 1.69
N HIS A 105 5.20 2.48 1.71
CA HIS A 105 3.79 2.51 1.39
C HIS A 105 3.01 3.44 2.31
N GLN A 106 3.20 3.34 3.63
CA GLN A 106 2.56 4.22 4.60
C GLN A 106 2.92 5.69 4.39
N ILE A 107 4.19 5.98 4.07
CA ILE A 107 4.63 7.35 3.79
C ILE A 107 4.02 7.87 2.49
N ALA A 108 4.00 7.04 1.45
CA ALA A 108 3.38 7.35 0.16
C ALA A 108 1.88 7.66 0.31
N THR A 109 1.13 6.85 1.07
CA THR A 109 -0.30 7.13 1.35
C THR A 109 -0.50 8.46 2.07
N ARG A 110 0.40 8.84 2.99
CA ARG A 110 0.32 10.16 3.66
C ARG A 110 0.66 11.30 2.72
N ALA A 111 1.59 11.10 1.78
CA ALA A 111 1.89 12.08 0.73
C ALA A 111 0.68 12.24 -0.21
N GLU A 112 0.04 11.15 -0.58
CA GLU A 112 -1.18 11.13 -1.38
C GLU A 112 -2.35 11.87 -0.69
N GLU A 113 -2.57 11.58 0.60
CA GLU A 113 -3.57 12.29 1.41
C GLU A 113 -3.31 13.80 1.44
N ALA A 114 -2.05 14.21 1.63
CA ALA A 114 -1.66 15.61 1.61
C ALA A 114 -1.93 16.27 0.24
N ALA A 115 -1.69 15.54 -0.86
CA ALA A 115 -1.98 16.03 -2.21
C ALA A 115 -3.49 16.13 -2.50
N ALA A 116 -4.29 15.16 -2.06
CA ALA A 116 -5.74 15.22 -2.17
C ALA A 116 -6.30 16.44 -1.40
N ASN A 117 -5.82 16.65 -0.17
CA ASN A 117 -6.20 17.79 0.65
C ASN A 117 -5.75 19.12 0.03
N ALA A 118 -4.54 19.20 -0.54
CA ALA A 118 -4.05 20.37 -1.28
C ALA A 118 -4.96 20.72 -2.47
N ALA A 119 -5.49 19.70 -3.16
CA ALA A 119 -6.50 19.86 -4.21
C ALA A 119 -7.90 20.24 -3.70
N ARG A 120 -8.06 20.48 -2.39
CA ARG A 120 -9.34 20.75 -1.71
C ARG A 120 -10.35 19.61 -1.85
N VAL A 121 -9.85 18.38 -1.89
CA VAL A 121 -10.64 17.15 -1.79
C VAL A 121 -10.42 16.57 -0.40
N THR A 122 -11.49 16.19 0.29
CA THR A 122 -11.37 15.49 1.57
C THR A 122 -10.88 14.07 1.34
N TRP A 123 -9.91 13.60 2.14
CA TRP A 123 -9.42 12.22 2.07
C TRP A 123 -10.53 11.18 2.02
N GLN A 124 -11.55 11.29 2.88
CA GLN A 124 -12.68 10.37 2.91
C GLN A 124 -13.45 10.26 1.58
N ALA A 125 -13.57 11.36 0.83
CA ALA A 125 -14.26 11.36 -0.46
C ALA A 125 -13.41 10.69 -1.53
N TYR A 126 -12.10 10.96 -1.49
CA TYR A 126 -11.13 10.36 -2.38
C TYR A 126 -11.00 8.85 -2.12
N ASP A 127 -10.74 8.43 -0.88
CA ASP A 127 -10.64 7.02 -0.49
C ASP A 127 -11.92 6.26 -0.84
N ARG A 128 -13.11 6.81 -0.56
CA ARG A 128 -14.38 6.17 -0.96
C ARG A 128 -14.48 5.96 -2.47
N PHE A 129 -14.03 6.93 -3.26
CA PHE A 129 -13.97 6.79 -4.71
C PHE A 129 -13.00 5.67 -5.10
N MET A 130 -11.79 5.65 -4.55
CA MET A 130 -10.77 4.63 -4.84
C MET A 130 -11.23 3.23 -4.44
N GLN A 131 -11.75 3.05 -3.22
CA GLN A 131 -12.23 1.75 -2.70
C GLN A 131 -13.30 1.09 -3.58
N LYS A 132 -14.14 1.90 -4.25
CA LYS A 132 -15.12 1.38 -5.21
C LYS A 132 -14.43 0.61 -6.34
N TYR A 133 -13.33 1.16 -6.86
CA TYR A 133 -12.56 0.57 -7.95
C TYR A 133 -11.64 -0.54 -7.45
N VAL A 134 -11.04 -0.41 -6.25
CA VAL A 134 -10.25 -1.50 -5.64
C VAL A 134 -11.09 -2.78 -5.58
N LYS A 135 -12.33 -2.66 -5.10
CA LYS A 135 -13.24 -3.80 -5.02
C LYS A 135 -13.62 -4.34 -6.40
N GLN A 136 -14.01 -3.44 -7.32
CA GLN A 136 -14.42 -3.85 -8.66
C GLN A 136 -13.29 -4.58 -9.41
N ILE A 137 -12.08 -4.01 -9.43
CA ILE A 137 -10.92 -4.60 -10.11
C ILE A 137 -10.44 -5.87 -9.40
N GLY A 138 -10.56 -5.94 -8.07
CA GLY A 138 -10.25 -7.15 -7.31
C GLY A 138 -11.19 -8.33 -7.62
N ASP A 139 -12.45 -8.05 -7.94
CA ASP A 139 -13.46 -9.05 -8.33
C ASP A 139 -13.37 -9.43 -9.82
N GLU A 140 -12.78 -8.58 -10.66
CA GLU A 140 -12.60 -8.80 -12.10
C GLU A 140 -11.53 -9.86 -12.42
N ARG A 141 -11.66 -10.49 -13.60
CA ARG A 141 -10.64 -11.42 -14.10
C ARG A 141 -9.53 -10.62 -14.78
N LEU A 142 -8.32 -10.72 -14.25
CA LEU A 142 -7.10 -10.22 -14.91
C LEU A 142 -7.02 -10.79 -16.32
N GLN A 143 -6.81 -9.94 -17.32
CA GLN A 143 -6.62 -10.36 -18.71
C GLN A 143 -5.27 -9.93 -19.25
N LYS A 144 -4.80 -8.75 -18.83
CA LYS A 144 -3.63 -8.09 -19.42
C LYS A 144 -2.76 -7.45 -18.34
N VAL A 145 -1.84 -8.22 -17.77
CA VAL A 145 -0.91 -7.75 -16.75
C VAL A 145 0.44 -7.41 -17.39
N PRO A 146 1.08 -6.27 -17.05
CA PRO A 146 2.38 -5.91 -17.59
C PRO A 146 3.45 -6.91 -17.16
N ALA A 147 4.36 -7.25 -18.08
CA ALA A 147 5.42 -8.23 -17.86
C ALA A 147 6.47 -7.80 -16.81
N ASP A 148 6.68 -6.51 -16.68
CA ASP A 148 7.72 -5.87 -15.87
C ASP A 148 7.17 -5.18 -14.62
N LEU A 149 5.89 -5.40 -14.28
CA LEU A 149 5.28 -4.90 -13.05
C LEU A 149 6.04 -5.43 -11.83
N ASP A 150 6.37 -4.54 -10.89
CA ASP A 150 7.02 -4.93 -9.65
C ASP A 150 6.04 -5.72 -8.77
N LEU A 151 6.42 -6.94 -8.42
CA LEU A 151 5.58 -7.83 -7.61
C LEU A 151 5.80 -7.69 -6.10
N LYS A 152 6.76 -6.87 -5.68
CA LYS A 152 7.08 -6.70 -4.27
C LYS A 152 5.84 -6.38 -3.40
N PRO A 153 4.90 -5.51 -3.83
CA PRO A 153 3.67 -5.26 -3.08
C PRO A 153 2.88 -6.53 -2.76
N TYR A 154 2.61 -7.36 -3.78
CA TYR A 154 1.79 -8.56 -3.64
C TYR A 154 2.49 -9.66 -2.84
N ARG A 155 3.82 -9.72 -2.90
CA ARG A 155 4.65 -10.64 -2.09
C ARG A 155 4.57 -10.28 -0.60
N ASP A 156 4.69 -8.99 -0.28
CA ASP A 156 4.73 -8.51 1.11
C ASP A 156 3.33 -8.52 1.76
N TYR A 157 2.24 -8.44 0.96
CA TYR A 157 0.86 -8.68 1.42
C TYR A 157 0.43 -10.16 1.43
N HIS A 158 1.32 -11.08 1.03
CA HIS A 158 1.04 -12.52 1.00
C HIS A 158 -0.14 -12.94 0.10
N ASP A 159 -0.43 -12.19 -0.97
CA ASP A 159 -1.55 -12.47 -1.90
C ASP A 159 -1.13 -13.42 -3.04
N TYR A 160 -0.89 -14.68 -2.67
CA TYR A 160 -0.32 -15.68 -3.58
C TYR A 160 -1.28 -16.16 -4.67
N ASP A 161 -2.58 -16.20 -4.38
CA ASP A 161 -3.60 -16.56 -5.37
C ASP A 161 -3.71 -15.49 -6.46
N LEU A 162 -3.53 -14.22 -6.07
CA LEU A 162 -3.42 -13.11 -7.02
C LEU A 162 -2.14 -13.23 -7.87
N LEU A 163 -0.98 -13.49 -7.25
CA LEU A 163 0.28 -13.67 -7.96
C LEU A 163 0.21 -14.78 -9.02
N GLN A 164 -0.44 -15.90 -8.72
CA GLN A 164 -0.62 -16.99 -9.67
C GLN A 164 -1.54 -16.61 -10.85
N ARG A 165 -2.61 -15.84 -10.58
CA ARG A 165 -3.49 -15.30 -11.63
C ARG A 165 -2.75 -14.31 -12.52
N MET A 166 -1.92 -13.44 -11.95
CA MET A 166 -1.11 -12.48 -12.70
C MET A 166 -0.15 -13.18 -13.66
N GLU A 167 0.50 -14.27 -13.23
CA GLU A 167 1.41 -15.03 -14.08
C GLU A 167 0.73 -15.63 -15.32
N GLN A 168 -0.52 -16.10 -15.17
CA GLN A 168 -1.31 -16.66 -16.28
C GLN A 168 -1.68 -15.61 -17.33
N HIS A 169 -1.79 -14.35 -16.93
CA HIS A 169 -2.25 -13.23 -17.75
C HIS A 169 -1.16 -12.18 -18.02
N SER A 170 0.10 -12.51 -17.72
CA SER A 170 1.26 -11.67 -18.01
C SER A 170 1.55 -11.69 -19.50
N GLU A 171 1.68 -10.51 -20.09
CA GLU A 171 2.26 -10.40 -21.43
C GLU A 171 3.68 -10.96 -21.39
N HIS A 172 4.00 -11.96 -22.22
CA HIS A 172 5.31 -12.58 -22.21
C HIS A 172 6.30 -11.71 -22.97
N THR A 173 7.18 -10.99 -22.28
CA THR A 173 8.41 -10.48 -22.88
C THR A 173 9.46 -11.61 -22.92
N PRO A 174 10.02 -11.98 -24.10
CA PRO A 174 11.04 -13.02 -24.18
C PRO A 174 12.26 -12.63 -23.33
N GLY A 175 12.62 -13.47 -22.34
CA GLY A 175 13.77 -13.28 -21.44
C GLY A 175 13.42 -12.92 -19.99
N LEU A 176 12.44 -12.05 -19.74
CA LEU A 176 12.02 -11.68 -18.37
C LEU A 176 11.19 -12.78 -17.69
N GLY A 177 10.35 -13.48 -18.46
CA GLY A 177 9.46 -14.51 -17.93
C GLY A 177 10.18 -15.68 -17.25
N ALA A 178 11.43 -15.99 -17.62
CA ALA A 178 12.19 -17.09 -17.04
C ALA A 178 12.74 -16.76 -15.64
N LYS A 179 13.31 -15.55 -15.46
CA LYS A 179 13.79 -15.07 -14.15
C LYS A 179 12.62 -14.86 -13.19
N PHE A 180 11.53 -14.28 -13.70
CA PHE A 180 10.27 -14.11 -12.99
C PHE A 180 9.68 -15.44 -12.52
N LYS A 181 9.56 -16.44 -13.41
CA LYS A 181 9.14 -17.82 -13.09
C LYS A 181 10.05 -18.48 -12.06
N ALA A 182 11.36 -18.29 -12.18
CA ALA A 182 12.33 -18.85 -11.25
C ALA A 182 12.20 -18.23 -9.84
N GLU A 183 12.04 -16.91 -9.75
CA GLU A 183 11.80 -16.21 -8.49
C GLU A 183 10.48 -16.62 -7.85
N LEU A 184 9.37 -16.64 -8.60
CA LEU A 184 8.07 -17.12 -8.12
C LEU A 184 8.14 -18.56 -7.64
N LYS A 185 8.82 -19.45 -8.38
CA LYS A 185 9.00 -20.84 -8.01
C LYS A 185 9.88 -21.01 -6.75
N ALA A 186 10.95 -20.24 -6.64
CA ALA A 186 11.82 -20.24 -5.46
C ALA A 186 11.08 -19.74 -4.21
N TYR A 187 10.28 -18.69 -4.35
CA TYR A 187 9.46 -18.14 -3.28
C TYR A 187 8.34 -19.10 -2.86
N ALA A 188 7.63 -19.70 -3.83
CA ALA A 188 6.60 -20.71 -3.58
C ALA A 188 7.18 -22.00 -2.94
N ALA A 189 8.46 -22.30 -3.19
CA ALA A 189 9.17 -23.40 -2.53
C ALA A 189 9.52 -23.06 -1.07
N ALA A 190 10.12 -21.90 -0.82
CA ALA A 190 10.44 -21.42 0.54
C ALA A 190 9.19 -21.30 1.43
N PHE A 191 8.04 -20.94 0.84
CA PHE A 191 6.78 -20.85 1.58
C PHE A 191 6.12 -22.20 1.85
N ARG A 192 6.22 -23.17 0.94
CA ARG A 192 5.83 -24.57 1.23
C ARG A 192 6.59 -25.09 2.44
N GLU A 193 7.88 -24.78 2.51
CA GLU A 193 8.72 -25.12 3.65
C GLU A 193 8.24 -24.44 4.95
N GLN A 194 7.93 -23.14 4.91
CA GLN A 194 7.38 -22.43 6.08
C GLN A 194 6.00 -22.95 6.54
N ARG A 195 5.06 -23.25 5.63
CA ARG A 195 3.77 -23.87 5.99
C ARG A 195 3.95 -25.25 6.59
N GLU A 196 4.86 -26.05 6.05
CA GLU A 196 5.15 -27.37 6.59
C GLU A 196 5.84 -27.27 7.96
N VAL A 197 6.72 -26.29 8.17
CA VAL A 197 7.30 -25.99 9.50
C VAL A 197 6.22 -25.54 10.48
N ALA A 198 5.33 -24.61 10.10
CA ALA A 198 4.23 -24.15 10.95
C ALA A 198 3.24 -25.27 11.30
N LYS A 199 2.89 -26.15 10.34
CA LYS A 199 2.08 -27.34 10.59
C LYS A 199 2.79 -28.32 11.53
N ARG A 200 4.09 -28.56 11.35
CA ARG A 200 4.90 -29.42 12.23
C ARG A 200 5.01 -28.84 13.64
N GLN A 201 5.13 -27.52 13.78
CA GLN A 201 5.12 -26.82 15.07
C GLN A 201 3.75 -26.90 15.74
N ALA A 202 2.66 -26.66 15.00
CA ALA A 202 1.28 -26.82 15.50
C ALA A 202 0.99 -28.26 15.93
N ALA A 203 1.45 -29.26 15.17
CA ALA A 203 1.32 -30.68 15.52
C ALA A 203 2.18 -31.08 16.73
N ARG A 204 3.30 -30.41 16.97
CA ARG A 204 4.13 -30.59 18.18
C ARG A 204 3.49 -29.97 19.41
N VAL A 205 2.92 -28.76 19.29
CA VAL A 205 2.19 -28.09 20.38
C VAL A 205 0.92 -28.87 20.75
N GLY A 206 0.19 -29.42 19.76
CA GLY A 206 -0.98 -30.28 20.00
C GLY A 206 -0.66 -31.65 20.64
N LYS A 207 0.60 -32.11 20.58
CA LYS A 207 1.06 -33.35 21.25
C LYS A 207 1.73 -33.11 22.60
N ALA A 208 2.09 -31.87 22.93
CA ALA A 208 2.68 -31.49 24.22
C ALA A 208 1.59 -31.05 25.21
N ALA A 209 0.65 -31.94 25.51
CA ALA A 209 -0.20 -31.81 26.69
C ALA A 209 -0.27 -33.14 27.44
N PRO A 210 0.61 -33.38 28.43
CA PRO A 210 0.35 -34.34 29.48
C PRO A 210 -0.05 -33.63 30.78
N ALA A 211 -1.25 -33.96 31.24
CA ALA A 211 -1.61 -34.17 32.65
C ALA A 211 -1.03 -33.21 33.72
N ALA A 212 -1.67 -32.06 33.95
CA ALA A 212 -1.58 -31.37 35.25
C ALA A 212 -2.75 -30.38 35.44
N ASN A 213 -3.90 -30.86 35.95
CA ASN A 213 -4.71 -30.20 36.99
C ASN A 213 -6.10 -30.86 37.11
N LYS A 214 -6.18 -31.91 37.94
CA LYS A 214 -7.43 -32.32 38.59
C LYS A 214 -7.24 -32.21 40.10
N ARG A 215 -7.14 -30.99 40.63
CA ARG A 215 -7.25 -30.70 42.08
C ARG A 215 -7.24 -29.19 42.37
N ALA A 216 -8.24 -28.46 41.91
CA ALA A 216 -8.56 -27.12 42.46
C ALA A 216 -9.96 -26.67 41.99
N ALA A 217 -11.01 -27.36 42.44
CA ALA A 217 -12.38 -26.91 42.25
C ALA A 217 -13.15 -27.04 43.58
N LYS A 218 -12.71 -26.29 44.59
CA LYS A 218 -13.51 -25.93 45.78
C LYS A 218 -12.99 -24.61 46.34
N ALA A 219 -13.55 -23.50 45.86
CA ALA A 219 -13.76 -22.25 46.59
C ALA A 219 -14.30 -21.19 45.62
N ALA A 220 -15.62 -20.99 45.64
CA ALA A 220 -16.24 -19.81 45.05
C ALA A 220 -16.26 -18.67 46.10
N PRO A 221 -15.94 -17.42 45.75
CA PRO A 221 -16.32 -16.27 46.57
C PRO A 221 -17.58 -15.58 46.00
N VAL A 222 -18.46 -15.23 46.93
CA VAL A 222 -19.75 -14.53 46.80
C VAL A 222 -19.55 -13.07 46.33
N PRO A 223 -20.44 -12.50 45.50
CA PRO A 223 -20.33 -11.11 45.06
C PRO A 223 -20.83 -10.10 46.12
N PRO A 224 -20.22 -8.89 46.22
CA PRO A 224 -20.63 -7.88 47.19
C PRO A 224 -21.88 -7.09 46.76
N ARG A 225 -22.74 -6.79 47.73
CA ARG A 225 -23.98 -6.00 47.59
C ARG A 225 -23.67 -4.50 47.42
N ARG A 226 -24.33 -3.85 46.46
CA ARG A 226 -24.36 -2.38 46.27
C ARG A 226 -25.23 -1.70 47.34
N PRO A 227 -24.85 -0.50 47.84
CA PRO A 227 -25.76 0.33 48.63
C PRO A 227 -26.63 1.21 47.72
N ALA A 228 -27.91 1.30 48.08
CA ALA A 228 -28.90 2.18 47.46
C ALA A 228 -28.86 3.56 48.11
N VAL A 229 -28.89 4.62 47.29
CA VAL A 229 -29.09 6.00 47.74
C VAL A 229 -30.37 6.51 47.10
N ARG A 230 -31.33 6.94 47.93
CA ARG A 230 -32.30 7.97 47.53
C ARG A 230 -32.89 8.72 48.74
N THR A 231 -32.67 10.04 48.70
CA THR A 231 -33.58 11.14 49.05
C THR A 231 -34.26 11.18 50.42
N ARG A 232 -33.96 12.25 51.16
CA ARG A 232 -34.92 13.30 51.50
C ARG A 232 -34.26 14.66 51.34
#